data_AF-A0A0M4RCK7-F1
#
_entry.id   AF-A0A0M4RCK7-F1
#
_cell.length_a   1.000
_cell.length_b   1.000
_cell.length_c   1.000
_cell.angle_alpha   90.00
_cell.angle_beta   90.00
_cell.angle_gamma   90.00
#
_symmetry.space_group_name_H-M   'P 1'
#
loop_
_entity.id
_entity.type
_entity.pdbx_description
1 polymer ?
#
loop_
_entity_poly.entity_id
_entity_poly.type
_entity_poly.pdbx_seq_one_letter_code
_entity_poly.pdbx_strand_id
1 'polypeptide(L)'
;MTTPPAAAAPAPAVVTALPATTARADAGPLASRPAVVAGPGSIGPGTVTETTGAGLCTAGFVFTAGERTFLGQAAHCGGTGDETETDGCTSDAVPLGTPVLVHGRGGTVTGTLAWSSWNTMQARGERNPDVCAYNDLALVELPAGAGPSVGAAVPFFGGPGAVRTEPLPAGTPVFGLTNPPDADGVRTVGVRAGAAAAEVGGGWGHAIFAVQDGVAGESGSPLLDAQGRAIGVLSSLTTTDDLPSIEYTDLAKALDYAARTDGPAGLALAGGHAFTAAPPGVDPRALATPAGPGLG
;
A
#
# COMPACT_ATOMS: atom_id res chain seq x y z
N MET A 1 -25.40 -99.15 35.64
CA MET A 1 -24.03 -98.84 35.18
C MET A 1 -23.94 -99.22 33.72
N THR A 2 -23.92 -98.23 32.82
CA THR A 2 -23.28 -98.21 31.48
C THR A 2 -23.74 -96.93 30.77
N THR A 3 -22.79 -96.10 30.37
CA THR A 3 -22.95 -94.80 29.69
C THR A 3 -23.47 -94.96 28.26
N PRO A 4 -24.33 -94.04 27.76
CA PRO A 4 -24.44 -93.77 26.32
C PRO A 4 -23.87 -92.39 25.94
N PRO A 5 -23.54 -92.19 24.65
CA PRO A 5 -22.49 -91.29 24.20
C PRO A 5 -22.93 -89.83 23.99
N ALA A 6 -21.93 -88.96 23.99
CA ALA A 6 -22.02 -87.54 23.67
C ALA A 6 -22.48 -87.32 22.21
N ALA A 7 -23.50 -86.47 22.03
CA ALA A 7 -23.90 -85.96 20.73
C ALA A 7 -23.44 -84.50 20.57
N ALA A 8 -22.81 -84.23 19.43
CA ALA A 8 -22.14 -82.99 19.06
C ALA A 8 -23.10 -81.83 18.73
N ALA A 9 -22.57 -80.61 18.89
CA ALA A 9 -23.25 -79.33 18.94
C ALA A 9 -23.76 -78.77 17.59
N PRO A 10 -24.76 -77.85 17.61
CA PRO A 10 -24.87 -76.78 16.64
C PRO A 10 -24.11 -75.52 17.13
N ALA A 11 -23.30 -74.93 16.26
CA ALA A 11 -22.53 -73.70 16.52
C ALA A 11 -23.45 -72.47 16.63
N PRO A 12 -23.19 -71.52 17.55
CA PRO A 12 -23.90 -70.24 17.56
C PRO A 12 -23.41 -69.35 16.40
N ALA A 13 -24.35 -68.70 15.72
CA ALA A 13 -24.10 -67.74 14.65
C ALA A 13 -23.33 -66.52 15.19
N VAL A 14 -22.23 -66.18 14.52
CA VAL A 14 -21.46 -64.97 14.78
C VAL A 14 -22.21 -63.77 14.21
N VAL A 15 -22.76 -62.92 15.07
CA VAL A 15 -23.25 -61.59 14.69
C VAL A 15 -22.04 -60.65 14.70
N THR A 16 -21.48 -60.37 13.52
CA THR A 16 -20.46 -59.32 13.35
C THR A 16 -21.12 -57.96 13.46
N ALA A 17 -20.89 -57.26 14.58
CA ALA A 17 -21.18 -55.83 14.70
C ALA A 17 -20.22 -55.04 13.80
N LEU A 18 -20.75 -54.27 12.86
CA LEU A 18 -19.98 -53.32 12.07
C LEU A 18 -19.47 -52.19 12.99
N PRO A 19 -18.17 -51.84 12.96
CA PRO A 19 -17.69 -50.67 13.68
C PRO A 19 -18.25 -49.41 13.01
N ALA A 20 -19.02 -48.62 13.76
CA ALA A 20 -19.40 -47.28 13.35
C ALA A 20 -18.17 -46.36 13.48
N THR A 21 -17.44 -46.19 12.38
CA THR A 21 -16.43 -45.14 12.26
C THR A 21 -17.11 -43.78 12.20
N THR A 22 -17.14 -43.06 13.32
CA THR A 22 -17.37 -41.62 13.32
C THR A 22 -16.13 -40.96 12.73
N ALA A 23 -16.15 -40.72 11.43
CA ALA A 23 -15.14 -39.90 10.77
C ALA A 23 -15.22 -38.49 11.37
N ARG A 24 -14.23 -38.15 12.20
CA ARG A 24 -13.97 -36.75 12.55
C ARG A 24 -13.49 -36.08 11.27
N ALA A 25 -14.26 -35.14 10.75
CA ALA A 25 -13.77 -34.27 9.69
C ALA A 25 -12.65 -33.42 10.30
N ASP A 26 -11.40 -33.74 9.97
CA ASP A 26 -10.29 -32.82 10.21
C ASP A 26 -10.58 -31.59 9.35
N ALA A 27 -10.84 -30.46 10.01
CA ALA A 27 -10.78 -29.17 9.38
C ALA A 27 -9.33 -28.98 8.92
N GLY A 28 -9.08 -29.18 7.62
CA GLY A 28 -7.80 -28.80 7.03
C GLY A 28 -7.49 -27.34 7.37
N PRO A 29 -6.21 -26.92 7.37
CA PRO A 29 -5.89 -25.51 7.56
C PRO A 29 -6.73 -24.72 6.57
N LEU A 30 -7.58 -23.82 7.06
CA LEU A 30 -8.19 -22.81 6.20
C LEU A 30 -7.00 -22.10 5.57
N ALA A 31 -6.73 -22.38 4.30
CA ALA A 31 -5.77 -21.60 3.55
C ALA A 31 -6.25 -20.16 3.68
N SER A 32 -5.46 -19.35 4.39
CA SER A 32 -5.66 -17.92 4.51
C SER A 32 -5.77 -17.40 3.09
N ARG A 33 -7.00 -17.12 2.65
CA ARG A 33 -7.22 -16.40 1.40
C ARG A 33 -6.37 -15.15 1.51
N PRO A 34 -5.58 -14.79 0.49
CA PRO A 34 -4.87 -13.52 0.55
C PRO A 34 -5.93 -12.46 0.84
N ALA A 35 -5.71 -11.67 1.89
CA ALA A 35 -6.64 -10.66 2.36
C ALA A 35 -6.93 -9.58 1.30
N VAL A 36 -6.20 -9.61 0.18
CA VAL A 36 -6.24 -8.67 -0.94
C VAL A 36 -6.05 -9.43 -2.26
N VAL A 37 -6.57 -8.91 -3.38
CA VAL A 37 -6.35 -9.49 -4.71
C VAL A 37 -5.09 -8.93 -5.37
N ALA A 38 -4.41 -9.73 -6.19
CA ALA A 38 -3.22 -9.28 -6.92
C ALA A 38 -3.53 -8.30 -8.06
N GLY A 39 -4.79 -8.27 -8.55
CA GLY A 39 -5.25 -7.31 -9.55
C GLY A 39 -5.58 -5.94 -8.95
N PRO A 40 -6.00 -4.96 -9.77
CA PRO A 40 -6.58 -3.73 -9.26
C PRO A 40 -7.92 -4.04 -8.58
N GLY A 41 -8.13 -3.46 -7.42
CA GLY A 41 -9.38 -3.59 -6.66
C GLY A 41 -10.39 -2.50 -7.01
N SER A 42 -11.50 -2.49 -6.28
CA SER A 42 -12.30 -1.26 -6.15
C SER A 42 -11.69 -0.32 -5.12
N ILE A 43 -10.87 -0.85 -4.20
CA ILE A 43 -10.04 -0.15 -3.21
C ILE A 43 -8.57 -0.53 -3.48
N GLY A 44 -7.65 0.42 -3.41
CA GLY A 44 -6.22 0.17 -3.68
C GLY A 44 -5.48 1.41 -4.18
N PRO A 45 -4.33 1.24 -4.84
CA PRO A 45 -3.57 2.37 -5.37
C PRO A 45 -4.42 3.26 -6.30
N GLY A 46 -4.35 4.57 -6.11
CA GLY A 46 -5.10 5.56 -6.89
C GLY A 46 -6.48 5.90 -6.33
N THR A 47 -7.01 5.19 -5.33
CA THR A 47 -8.29 5.58 -4.72
C THR A 47 -8.15 6.82 -3.85
N VAL A 48 -9.15 7.69 -3.88
CA VAL A 48 -9.15 8.91 -3.06
C VAL A 48 -9.31 8.54 -1.58
N THR A 49 -8.49 9.16 -0.73
CA THR A 49 -8.61 9.13 0.73
C THR A 49 -9.00 10.51 1.24
N GLU A 50 -9.94 10.59 2.18
CA GLU A 50 -10.34 11.84 2.82
C GLU A 50 -10.24 11.65 4.35
N THR A 51 -9.27 12.32 4.96
CA THR A 51 -9.05 12.22 6.41
C THR A 51 -9.94 13.22 7.14
N THR A 52 -10.74 12.75 8.09
CA THR A 52 -11.72 13.60 8.78
C THR A 52 -11.04 14.76 9.49
N GLY A 53 -11.39 15.99 9.12
CA GLY A 53 -10.81 17.20 9.69
C GLY A 53 -9.45 17.60 9.14
N ALA A 54 -9.00 16.97 8.05
CA ALA A 54 -7.72 17.23 7.40
C ALA A 54 -7.89 17.22 5.86
N GLY A 55 -6.94 16.64 5.13
CA GLY A 55 -6.84 16.71 3.68
C GLY A 55 -7.48 15.56 2.90
N LEU A 56 -7.64 15.81 1.60
CA LEU A 56 -7.97 14.83 0.59
C LEU A 56 -6.72 14.44 -0.20
N CYS A 57 -6.51 13.14 -0.36
CA CYS A 57 -5.30 12.55 -0.93
C CYS A 57 -5.60 11.37 -1.84
N THR A 58 -4.56 10.71 -2.32
CA THR A 58 -4.62 9.52 -3.17
C THR A 58 -3.85 8.38 -2.52
N ALA A 59 -4.48 7.21 -2.41
CA ALA A 59 -3.86 6.02 -1.84
C ALA A 59 -2.67 5.55 -2.68
N GLY A 60 -1.58 5.20 -2.00
CA GLY A 60 -0.35 4.67 -2.54
C GLY A 60 -0.39 3.16 -2.66
N PHE A 61 0.34 2.46 -1.81
CA PHE A 61 0.42 1.00 -1.83
C PHE A 61 -0.49 0.32 -0.82
N VAL A 62 -0.75 -0.97 -1.02
CA VAL A 62 -1.45 -1.82 -0.06
C VAL A 62 -0.42 -2.55 0.80
N PHE A 63 -0.67 -2.60 2.10
CA PHE A 63 0.16 -3.34 3.06
C PHE A 63 -0.69 -4.31 3.87
N THR A 64 -0.05 -5.34 4.41
CA THR A 64 -0.70 -6.31 5.31
C THR A 64 0.13 -6.52 6.57
N ALA A 65 -0.53 -6.83 7.68
CA ALA A 65 0.12 -7.27 8.92
C ALA A 65 -0.79 -8.30 9.60
N GLY A 66 -0.47 -9.58 9.44
CA GLY A 66 -1.40 -10.66 9.80
C GLY A 66 -2.68 -10.58 8.98
N GLU A 67 -3.83 -10.49 9.65
CA GLU A 67 -5.14 -10.36 8.99
C GLU A 67 -5.53 -8.89 8.68
N ARG A 68 -4.72 -7.93 9.15
CA ARG A 68 -4.99 -6.49 8.95
C ARG A 68 -4.51 -6.07 7.56
N THR A 69 -5.29 -5.21 6.93
CA THR A 69 -4.97 -4.62 5.62
C THR A 69 -4.91 -3.11 5.75
N PHE A 70 -3.91 -2.50 5.13
CA PHE A 70 -3.69 -1.06 5.19
C PHE A 70 -3.53 -0.47 3.79
N LEU A 71 -3.98 0.77 3.62
CA LEU A 71 -3.58 1.63 2.52
C LEU A 71 -2.51 2.61 3.00
N GLY A 72 -1.43 2.72 2.25
CA GLY A 72 -0.51 3.84 2.39
C GLY A 72 -1.13 5.12 1.85
N GLN A 73 -0.92 6.22 2.56
CA GLN A 73 -1.12 7.58 2.06
C GLN A 73 0.03 8.47 2.55
N ALA A 74 0.08 9.72 2.12
CA ALA A 74 1.01 10.68 2.71
C ALA A 74 0.57 11.03 4.14
N ALA A 75 1.51 11.26 5.06
CA ALA A 75 1.19 11.59 6.45
C ALA A 75 0.59 12.99 6.59
N HIS A 76 1.04 13.96 5.78
CA HIS A 76 0.48 15.31 5.74
C HIS A 76 -1.00 15.33 5.31
N CYS A 77 -1.55 14.24 4.76
CA CYS A 77 -2.99 14.11 4.53
C CYS A 77 -3.80 14.16 5.82
N GLY A 78 -3.15 13.90 6.97
CA GLY A 78 -3.69 14.13 8.30
C GLY A 78 -3.30 15.49 8.90
N GLY A 79 -2.55 16.33 8.18
CA GLY A 79 -2.17 17.67 8.59
C GLY A 79 -3.39 18.59 8.73
N THR A 80 -3.39 19.44 9.74
CA THR A 80 -4.48 20.41 10.01
C THR A 80 -4.02 21.86 9.90
N GLY A 81 -2.75 22.06 9.57
CA GLY A 81 -2.12 23.36 9.40
C GLY A 81 -2.25 23.94 8.00
N ASP A 82 -1.53 25.03 7.76
CA ASP A 82 -1.45 25.65 6.44
C ASP A 82 -0.71 24.74 5.44
N GLU A 83 -1.04 24.86 4.15
CA GLU A 83 -0.42 24.06 3.06
C GLU A 83 1.12 24.19 2.96
N THR A 84 1.71 25.20 3.59
CA THR A 84 3.16 25.38 3.64
C THR A 84 3.82 24.66 4.81
N GLU A 85 3.03 24.15 5.76
CA GLU A 85 3.53 23.40 6.92
C GLU A 85 3.84 21.95 6.50
N THR A 86 5.12 21.71 6.22
CA THR A 86 5.61 20.44 5.66
C THR A 86 6.56 19.69 6.60
N ASP A 87 6.85 20.23 7.79
CA ASP A 87 7.73 19.59 8.76
C ASP A 87 6.92 18.68 9.69
N GLY A 88 7.01 17.37 9.46
CA GLY A 88 6.23 16.39 10.21
C GLY A 88 6.56 16.30 11.70
N CYS A 89 7.66 16.89 12.17
CA CYS A 89 8.02 16.96 13.58
C CYS A 89 7.34 18.12 14.31
N THR A 90 6.83 19.13 13.60
CA THR A 90 6.23 20.33 14.22
C THR A 90 4.84 20.68 13.72
N SER A 91 4.48 20.25 12.52
CA SER A 91 3.17 20.54 11.92
C SER A 91 2.04 19.85 12.67
N ASP A 92 0.93 20.56 12.84
CA ASP A 92 -0.25 20.00 13.48
C ASP A 92 -0.86 18.89 12.61
N ALA A 93 -1.26 17.79 13.24
CA ALA A 93 -1.90 16.65 12.58
C ALA A 93 -3.03 16.08 13.44
N VAL A 94 -4.03 15.51 12.79
CA VAL A 94 -5.08 14.74 13.46
C VAL A 94 -4.48 13.57 14.25
N PRO A 95 -5.09 13.16 15.37
CA PRO A 95 -4.60 12.04 16.14
C PRO A 95 -4.77 10.71 15.37
N LEU A 96 -3.97 9.71 15.75
CA LEU A 96 -4.23 8.31 15.38
C LEU A 96 -5.64 7.91 15.84
N GLY A 97 -6.29 7.02 15.08
CA GLY A 97 -7.70 6.65 15.30
C GLY A 97 -8.69 7.52 14.53
N THR A 98 -8.24 8.60 13.87
CA THR A 98 -9.10 9.46 13.04
C THR A 98 -9.71 8.67 11.88
N PRO A 99 -11.02 8.81 11.61
CA PRO A 99 -11.66 8.16 10.46
C PRO A 99 -11.14 8.69 9.12
N VAL A 100 -10.90 7.78 8.19
CA VAL A 100 -10.50 8.11 6.81
C VAL A 100 -11.51 7.49 5.85
N LEU A 101 -12.19 8.32 5.06
CA LEU A 101 -13.05 7.83 3.99
C LEU A 101 -12.19 7.39 2.81
N VAL A 102 -12.49 6.22 2.25
CA VAL A 102 -11.79 5.68 1.08
C VAL A 102 -12.83 5.51 -0.02
N HIS A 103 -12.73 6.35 -1.05
CA HIS A 103 -13.69 6.40 -2.15
C HIS A 103 -13.29 5.40 -3.22
N GLY A 104 -13.71 4.15 -3.03
CA GLY A 104 -13.53 3.10 -4.01
C GLY A 104 -14.53 3.18 -5.16
N ARG A 105 -14.20 2.57 -6.30
CA ARG A 105 -15.08 2.49 -7.49
C ARG A 105 -16.42 1.77 -7.23
N GLY A 106 -16.47 0.93 -6.18
CA GLY A 106 -17.67 0.19 -5.77
C GLY A 106 -18.43 0.79 -4.59
N GLY A 107 -18.00 1.97 -4.11
CA GLY A 107 -18.54 2.63 -2.92
C GLY A 107 -17.45 3.07 -1.95
N THR A 108 -17.87 3.85 -0.95
CA THR A 108 -16.99 4.35 0.10
C THR A 108 -16.92 3.38 1.26
N VAL A 109 -15.71 3.13 1.78
CA VAL A 109 -15.50 2.49 3.08
C VAL A 109 -14.83 3.48 4.04
N THR A 110 -15.04 3.30 5.34
CA THR A 110 -14.36 4.09 6.36
C THR A 110 -13.26 3.25 6.98
N GLY A 111 -12.01 3.64 6.74
CA GLY A 111 -10.84 3.15 7.43
C GLY A 111 -10.50 4.00 8.64
N THR A 112 -9.35 3.70 9.25
CA THR A 112 -8.85 4.39 10.44
C THR A 112 -7.37 4.72 10.25
N LEU A 113 -6.96 5.96 10.55
CA LEU A 113 -5.54 6.33 10.59
C LEU A 113 -4.85 5.54 11.71
N ALA A 114 -4.22 4.42 11.36
CA ALA A 114 -3.67 3.46 12.31
C ALA A 114 -2.22 3.77 12.67
N TRP A 115 -1.50 4.43 11.77
CA TRP A 115 -0.13 4.86 11.97
C TRP A 115 0.18 6.06 11.06
N SER A 116 1.07 6.94 11.52
CA SER A 116 1.51 8.13 10.78
C SER A 116 2.92 8.48 11.23
N SER A 117 3.84 8.67 10.27
CA SER A 117 5.20 9.09 10.55
C SER A 117 5.24 10.40 11.35
N TRP A 118 4.37 11.36 11.03
CA TRP A 118 4.29 12.65 11.72
C TRP A 118 3.90 12.48 13.19
N ASN A 119 2.81 11.75 13.48
CA ASN A 119 2.41 11.49 14.86
C ASN A 119 3.51 10.74 15.64
N THR A 120 4.17 9.75 15.02
CA THR A 120 5.25 9.00 15.66
C THR A 120 6.49 9.86 15.91
N MET A 121 6.89 10.69 14.95
CA MET A 121 8.02 11.62 15.07
C MET A 121 7.79 12.61 16.22
N GLN A 122 6.60 13.23 16.27
CA GLN A 122 6.21 14.16 17.32
C GLN A 122 6.19 13.50 18.70
N ALA A 123 5.57 12.33 18.82
CA ALA A 123 5.50 11.59 20.08
C ALA A 123 6.88 11.19 20.63
N ARG A 124 7.86 11.01 19.74
CA ARG A 124 9.24 10.64 20.09
C ARG A 124 10.17 11.84 20.21
N GLY A 125 9.71 13.04 19.88
CA GLY A 125 10.54 14.24 19.81
C GLY A 125 11.70 14.06 18.82
N GLU A 126 11.42 13.50 17.63
CA GLU A 126 12.38 13.41 16.52
C GLU A 126 12.96 14.79 16.21
N ARG A 127 14.27 14.83 15.91
CA ARG A 127 15.00 16.08 15.65
C ARG A 127 15.88 16.02 14.42
N ASN A 128 15.94 14.87 13.75
CA ASN A 128 16.67 14.78 12.51
C ASN A 128 15.93 15.57 11.43
N PRO A 129 16.52 16.67 10.91
CA PRO A 129 15.83 17.54 9.96
C PRO A 129 15.42 16.82 8.68
N ASP A 130 16.20 15.85 8.22
CA ASP A 130 15.88 15.08 7.01
C ASP A 130 14.68 14.14 7.24
N VAL A 131 14.60 13.53 8.41
CA VAL A 131 13.45 12.67 8.76
C VAL A 131 12.19 13.53 8.90
N CYS A 132 12.30 14.66 9.59
CA CYS A 132 11.19 15.59 9.82
C CYS A 132 10.62 16.14 8.50
N ALA A 133 11.48 16.49 7.55
CA ALA A 133 11.06 17.08 6.28
C ALA A 133 10.56 16.06 5.24
N TYR A 134 11.01 14.80 5.28
CA TYR A 134 10.80 13.86 4.17
C TYR A 134 10.19 12.51 4.54
N ASN A 135 10.01 12.17 5.82
CA ASN A 135 9.28 10.97 6.22
C ASN A 135 7.78 11.27 6.31
N ASP A 136 7.07 11.01 5.23
CA ASP A 136 5.68 11.41 5.05
C ASP A 136 4.78 10.22 4.73
N LEU A 137 4.95 9.09 5.43
CA LEU A 137 4.11 7.90 5.26
C LEU A 137 3.07 7.79 6.39
N ALA A 138 1.83 7.53 6.03
CA ALA A 138 0.79 7.09 6.95
C ALA A 138 0.09 5.82 6.45
N LEU A 139 -0.50 5.08 7.39
CA LEU A 139 -1.21 3.83 7.15
C LEU A 139 -2.65 3.96 7.62
N VAL A 140 -3.57 3.75 6.67
CA VAL A 140 -5.00 3.67 6.92
C VAL A 140 -5.38 2.21 7.03
N GLU A 141 -5.75 1.76 8.23
CA GLU A 141 -6.30 0.42 8.41
C GLU A 141 -7.71 0.35 7.80
N LEU A 142 -7.92 -0.64 6.95
CA LEU A 142 -9.21 -0.91 6.34
C LEU A 142 -10.04 -1.85 7.23
N PRO A 143 -11.38 -1.73 7.21
CA PRO A 143 -12.23 -2.67 7.91
C PRO A 143 -12.04 -4.09 7.37
N ALA A 144 -12.05 -5.10 8.25
CA ALA A 144 -11.75 -6.49 7.88
C ALA A 144 -12.60 -7.03 6.72
N GLY A 145 -13.85 -6.56 6.58
CA GLY A 145 -14.75 -6.94 5.49
C GLY A 145 -14.39 -6.35 4.11
N ALA A 146 -13.47 -5.38 4.02
CA ALA A 146 -13.08 -4.75 2.77
C ALA A 146 -12.13 -5.60 1.92
N GLY A 147 -11.46 -6.61 2.50
CA GLY A 147 -10.42 -7.39 1.82
C GLY A 147 -10.75 -7.87 0.39
N PRO A 148 -11.94 -8.44 0.12
CA PRO A 148 -12.33 -8.85 -1.24
C PRO A 148 -12.37 -7.72 -2.28
N SER A 149 -12.48 -6.48 -1.84
CA SER A 149 -12.50 -5.26 -2.67
C SER A 149 -11.11 -4.64 -2.84
N VAL A 150 -10.14 -5.03 -2.01
CA VAL A 150 -8.78 -4.46 -2.00
C VAL A 150 -7.91 -5.17 -3.01
N GLY A 151 -7.32 -4.41 -3.93
CA GLY A 151 -6.35 -4.92 -4.89
C GLY A 151 -5.03 -4.19 -4.82
N ALA A 152 -3.93 -4.94 -4.80
CA ALA A 152 -2.58 -4.40 -4.61
C ALA A 152 -1.95 -3.84 -5.89
N ALA A 153 -2.53 -4.14 -7.07
CA ALA A 153 -1.95 -3.68 -8.32
C ALA A 153 -2.03 -2.16 -8.49
N VAL A 154 -0.93 -1.54 -8.89
CA VAL A 154 -0.98 -0.16 -9.38
C VAL A 154 -1.74 -0.14 -10.72
N PRO A 155 -2.80 0.68 -10.87
CA PRO A 155 -3.53 0.83 -12.13
C PRO A 155 -2.59 1.05 -13.31
N PHE A 156 -2.96 0.49 -14.47
CA PHE A 156 -2.17 0.44 -15.70
C PHE A 156 -0.92 -0.44 -15.60
N PHE A 157 -0.07 -0.22 -14.60
CA PHE A 157 1.28 -0.78 -14.55
C PHE A 157 1.38 -2.18 -13.96
N GLY A 158 0.44 -2.60 -13.09
CA GLY A 158 0.64 -3.79 -12.26
C GLY A 158 1.64 -3.52 -11.13
N GLY A 159 2.29 -4.56 -10.61
CA GLY A 159 3.17 -4.46 -9.44
C GLY A 159 2.44 -3.91 -8.19
N PRO A 160 3.14 -3.59 -7.10
CA PRO A 160 4.57 -3.79 -6.93
C PRO A 160 4.92 -5.27 -6.72
N GLY A 161 6.14 -5.66 -7.09
CA GLY A 161 6.67 -7.00 -6.78
C GLY A 161 7.53 -7.03 -5.51
N ALA A 162 8.12 -5.90 -5.13
CA ALA A 162 8.96 -5.73 -3.95
C ALA A 162 9.10 -4.24 -3.62
N VAL A 163 9.68 -3.91 -2.47
CA VAL A 163 10.18 -2.56 -2.16
C VAL A 163 11.60 -2.44 -2.75
N ARG A 164 11.91 -1.31 -3.38
CA ARG A 164 13.27 -0.99 -3.80
C ARG A 164 14.06 -0.54 -2.58
N THR A 165 15.24 -1.11 -2.36
CA THR A 165 16.10 -0.77 -1.20
C THR A 165 17.47 -0.22 -1.61
N GLU A 166 17.80 -0.35 -2.90
CA GLU A 166 19.00 0.21 -3.47
C GLU A 166 18.76 1.68 -3.84
N PRO A 167 19.81 2.53 -3.82
CA PRO A 167 19.71 3.92 -4.25
C PRO A 167 19.03 4.10 -5.61
N LEU A 168 18.45 5.28 -5.85
CA LEU A 168 17.80 5.62 -7.11
C LEU A 168 18.66 6.61 -7.92
N PRO A 169 19.52 6.12 -8.85
CA PRO A 169 20.36 7.00 -9.65
C PRO A 169 19.54 8.00 -10.48
N ALA A 170 20.07 9.21 -10.66
CA ALA A 170 19.53 10.18 -11.60
C ALA A 170 19.36 9.58 -13.00
N GLY A 171 18.28 9.92 -13.69
CA GLY A 171 17.91 9.38 -14.99
C GLY A 171 17.21 8.02 -14.93
N THR A 172 17.07 7.38 -13.77
CA THR A 172 16.33 6.11 -13.65
C THR A 172 14.87 6.34 -14.04
N PRO A 173 14.32 5.58 -15.01
CA PRO A 173 12.90 5.68 -15.36
C PRO A 173 12.00 5.27 -14.20
N VAL A 174 10.94 6.05 -14.00
CA VAL A 174 9.95 5.82 -12.93
C VAL A 174 8.52 5.91 -13.46
N PHE A 175 7.61 5.22 -12.79
CA PHE A 175 6.21 5.07 -13.18
C PHE A 175 5.30 5.22 -11.97
N GLY A 176 4.19 5.93 -12.10
CA GLY A 176 3.27 6.19 -11.00
C GLY A 176 1.88 6.55 -11.50
N LEU A 177 1.09 7.17 -10.64
CA LEU A 177 -0.27 7.60 -10.99
C LEU A 177 -0.39 9.11 -10.97
N THR A 178 -1.28 9.61 -11.83
CA THR A 178 -1.95 10.89 -11.65
C THR A 178 -3.36 10.64 -11.14
N ASN A 179 -3.96 11.61 -10.48
CA ASN A 179 -5.36 11.58 -10.04
C ASN A 179 -5.98 12.99 -10.02
N PRO A 180 -5.92 13.75 -11.13
CA PRO A 180 -6.40 15.12 -11.19
C PRO A 180 -7.93 15.18 -11.07
N PRO A 181 -8.48 16.25 -10.46
CA PRO A 181 -9.90 16.53 -10.50
C PRO A 181 -10.29 17.15 -11.86
N ASP A 182 -11.50 16.85 -12.33
CA ASP A 182 -12.16 17.61 -13.38
C ASP A 182 -12.83 18.89 -12.83
N ALA A 183 -13.59 19.59 -13.69
CA ALA A 183 -14.28 20.83 -13.31
C ALA A 183 -15.34 20.64 -12.21
N ASP A 184 -15.86 19.42 -12.06
CA ASP A 184 -16.84 19.06 -11.04
C ASP A 184 -16.18 18.44 -9.79
N GLY A 185 -14.84 18.42 -9.74
CA GLY A 185 -14.06 17.86 -8.65
C GLY A 185 -13.93 16.33 -8.70
N VAL A 186 -14.44 15.68 -9.74
CA VAL A 186 -14.36 14.23 -9.89
C VAL A 186 -12.95 13.85 -10.32
N ARG A 187 -12.32 12.96 -9.55
CA ARG A 187 -10.94 12.54 -9.82
C ARG A 187 -10.87 11.33 -10.74
N THR A 188 -9.98 11.40 -11.72
CA THR A 188 -9.75 10.32 -12.68
C THR A 188 -8.29 9.88 -12.62
N VAL A 189 -8.08 8.60 -12.30
CA VAL A 189 -6.74 8.02 -12.23
C VAL A 189 -6.14 7.90 -13.64
N GLY A 190 -4.93 8.42 -13.81
CA GLY A 190 -4.13 8.36 -15.03
C GLY A 190 -2.72 7.83 -14.76
N VAL A 191 -1.90 7.81 -15.81
CA VAL A 191 -0.49 7.41 -15.73
C VAL A 191 0.40 8.61 -15.42
N ARG A 192 1.40 8.38 -14.56
CA ARG A 192 2.56 9.25 -14.42
C ARG A 192 3.82 8.51 -14.86
N ALA A 193 4.69 9.18 -15.60
CA ALA A 193 6.03 8.69 -15.87
C ALA A 193 7.06 9.82 -15.69
N GLY A 194 8.33 9.44 -15.58
CA GLY A 194 9.40 10.41 -15.41
C GLY A 194 10.77 9.77 -15.29
N ALA A 195 11.70 10.56 -14.78
CA ALA A 195 13.01 10.09 -14.32
C ALA A 195 13.33 10.64 -12.93
N ALA A 196 14.05 9.84 -12.15
CA ALA A 196 14.70 10.34 -10.94
C ALA A 196 15.63 11.51 -11.29
N ALA A 197 15.47 12.64 -10.59
CA ALA A 197 16.33 13.80 -10.69
C ALA A 197 17.47 13.67 -9.69
N ALA A 198 17.13 13.50 -8.41
CA ALA A 198 18.08 13.41 -7.31
C ALA A 198 17.44 12.73 -6.08
N GLU A 199 18.29 12.29 -5.17
CA GLU A 199 17.93 12.00 -3.79
C GLU A 199 17.90 13.32 -2.99
N VAL A 200 16.91 13.48 -2.10
CA VAL A 200 16.76 14.65 -1.21
C VAL A 200 16.68 14.21 0.24
N GLY A 201 16.96 15.12 1.18
CA GLY A 201 16.90 14.83 2.62
C GLY A 201 17.76 13.63 3.04
N GLY A 202 19.02 13.57 2.63
CA GLY A 202 19.87 12.40 2.92
C GLY A 202 19.34 11.08 2.34
N GLY A 203 18.52 11.16 1.28
CA GLY A 203 17.81 10.07 0.62
C GLY A 203 16.53 9.64 1.34
N TRP A 204 15.95 10.48 2.20
CA TRP A 204 14.60 10.25 2.74
C TRP A 204 13.50 10.57 1.74
N GLY A 205 13.84 11.32 0.68
CA GLY A 205 12.96 11.50 -0.45
C GLY A 205 13.69 11.41 -1.79
N HIS A 206 12.89 11.30 -2.84
CA HIS A 206 13.33 11.29 -4.22
C HIS A 206 12.65 12.43 -4.98
N ALA A 207 13.43 13.29 -5.63
CA ALA A 207 12.93 14.29 -6.55
C ALA A 207 12.79 13.69 -7.95
N ILE A 208 11.63 13.85 -8.58
CA ILE A 208 11.29 13.26 -9.88
C ILE A 208 10.98 14.35 -10.90
N PHE A 209 11.63 14.27 -12.07
CA PHE A 209 11.19 14.99 -13.26
C PHE A 209 10.07 14.20 -13.94
N ALA A 210 8.84 14.65 -13.72
CA ALA A 210 7.66 14.01 -14.27
C ALA A 210 7.30 14.55 -15.65
N VAL A 211 6.68 13.70 -16.48
CA VAL A 211 6.05 14.10 -17.76
C VAL A 211 4.72 14.80 -17.48
N GLN A 212 3.98 14.31 -16.49
CA GLN A 212 2.72 14.86 -16.04
C GLN A 212 2.95 15.64 -14.75
N ASP A 213 2.61 16.92 -14.77
CA ASP A 213 2.66 17.80 -13.61
C ASP A 213 1.87 17.22 -12.43
N GLY A 214 2.31 17.55 -11.22
CA GLY A 214 1.60 17.22 -10.00
C GLY A 214 0.48 18.20 -9.72
N VAL A 215 -0.63 17.70 -9.16
CA VAL A 215 -1.72 18.56 -8.66
C VAL A 215 -2.13 18.18 -7.26
N ALA A 216 -2.73 19.14 -6.54
CA ALA A 216 -3.18 18.94 -5.17
C ALA A 216 -4.10 17.70 -5.03
N GLY A 217 -3.91 16.96 -3.94
CA GLY A 217 -4.62 15.71 -3.61
C GLY A 217 -4.09 14.44 -4.30
N GLU A 218 -2.99 14.53 -5.05
CA GLU A 218 -2.26 13.35 -5.52
C GLU A 218 -1.25 12.81 -4.50
N SER A 219 -1.04 13.52 -3.39
CA SER A 219 -0.26 13.08 -2.24
C SER A 219 -0.64 11.67 -1.81
N GLY A 220 0.38 10.84 -1.58
CA GLY A 220 0.29 9.42 -1.31
C GLY A 220 0.43 8.51 -2.55
N SER A 221 0.26 9.04 -3.77
CA SER A 221 0.32 8.23 -5.00
C SER A 221 1.60 7.38 -5.12
N PRO A 222 1.53 6.16 -5.68
CA PRO A 222 2.67 5.25 -5.73
C PRO A 222 3.70 5.64 -6.79
N LEU A 223 4.96 5.29 -6.54
CA LEU A 223 6.05 5.34 -7.52
C LEU A 223 6.76 3.98 -7.63
N LEU A 224 6.97 3.53 -8.86
CA LEU A 224 7.59 2.26 -9.24
C LEU A 224 8.83 2.50 -10.11
N ASP A 225 9.81 1.61 -10.03
CA ASP A 225 10.87 1.53 -11.04
C ASP A 225 10.49 0.66 -12.24
N ALA A 226 11.38 0.59 -13.25
CA ALA A 226 11.20 -0.23 -14.44
C ALA A 226 11.19 -1.76 -14.18
N GLN A 227 11.41 -2.20 -12.94
CA GLN A 227 11.26 -3.60 -12.52
C GLN A 227 9.96 -3.83 -11.74
N GLY A 228 9.13 -2.78 -11.56
CA GLY A 228 7.91 -2.84 -10.77
C GLY A 228 8.17 -2.90 -9.26
N ARG A 229 9.30 -2.39 -8.79
CA ARG A 229 9.59 -2.27 -7.35
C ARG A 229 9.10 -0.91 -6.85
N ALA A 230 8.44 -0.92 -5.70
CA ALA A 230 7.95 0.28 -5.03
C ALA A 230 9.11 1.13 -4.53
N ILE A 231 9.18 2.37 -5.02
CA ILE A 231 10.19 3.37 -4.66
C ILE A 231 9.67 4.22 -3.50
N GLY A 232 8.48 4.80 -3.66
CA GLY A 232 8.04 5.88 -2.78
C GLY A 232 6.56 6.21 -2.88
N VAL A 233 6.10 7.03 -1.94
CA VAL A 233 4.76 7.63 -1.93
C VAL A 233 4.90 9.13 -2.14
N LEU A 234 4.04 9.72 -2.98
CA LEU A 234 4.11 11.15 -3.31
C LEU A 234 3.95 11.96 -2.02
N SER A 235 4.91 12.83 -1.72
CA SER A 235 4.89 13.65 -0.51
C SER A 235 4.63 15.11 -0.83
N SER A 236 5.39 15.70 -1.76
CA SER A 236 5.29 17.13 -2.03
C SER A 236 5.35 17.43 -3.52
N LEU A 237 4.77 18.57 -3.88
CA LEU A 237 4.87 19.17 -5.19
C LEU A 237 5.80 20.38 -5.06
N THR A 238 7.10 20.18 -5.25
CA THR A 238 8.04 21.30 -5.19
C THR A 238 7.98 22.13 -6.47
N THR A 239 7.57 23.40 -6.30
CA THR A 239 7.48 24.39 -7.38
C THR A 239 8.60 25.43 -7.26
N THR A 240 9.85 25.01 -7.06
CA THR A 240 10.96 25.96 -7.22
C THR A 240 11.12 26.30 -8.70
N ASP A 241 11.16 27.60 -9.02
CA ASP A 241 11.08 28.16 -10.38
C ASP A 241 12.13 27.62 -11.38
N ASP A 242 13.23 27.05 -10.90
CA ASP A 242 14.33 26.60 -11.77
C ASP A 242 14.19 25.13 -12.23
N LEU A 243 13.51 24.27 -11.46
CA LEU A 243 13.34 22.84 -11.74
C LEU A 243 12.09 22.29 -11.01
N PRO A 244 10.87 22.40 -11.57
CA PRO A 244 9.69 21.81 -10.95
C PRO A 244 9.88 20.29 -10.84
N SER A 245 9.79 19.78 -9.61
CA SER A 245 9.97 18.36 -9.32
C SER A 245 8.87 17.86 -8.39
N ILE A 246 8.49 16.60 -8.56
CA ILE A 246 7.57 15.93 -7.65
C ILE A 246 8.43 15.14 -6.66
N GLU A 247 8.23 15.39 -5.37
CA GLU A 247 8.97 14.72 -4.32
C GLU A 247 8.18 13.53 -3.77
N TYR A 248 8.88 12.43 -3.56
CA TYR A 248 8.34 11.20 -3.00
C TYR A 248 9.13 10.83 -1.76
N THR A 249 8.47 10.42 -0.68
CA THR A 249 9.15 9.78 0.46
C THR A 249 9.72 8.42 0.03
N ASP A 250 10.97 8.13 0.40
CA ASP A 250 11.58 6.82 0.22
C ASP A 250 10.82 5.78 1.05
N LEU A 251 10.19 4.82 0.36
CA LEU A 251 9.32 3.85 1.00
C LEU A 251 10.10 2.87 1.88
N ALA A 252 11.32 2.47 1.48
CA ALA A 252 12.13 1.54 2.26
C ALA A 252 12.50 2.14 3.62
N LYS A 253 12.92 3.40 3.64
CA LYS A 253 13.26 4.11 4.87
C LYS A 253 12.05 4.39 5.75
N ALA A 254 10.91 4.75 5.15
CA ALA A 254 9.67 4.97 5.89
C ALA A 254 9.13 3.68 6.53
N LEU A 255 9.17 2.55 5.80
CA LEU A 255 8.80 1.25 6.34
C LEU A 255 9.77 0.76 7.41
N ASP A 256 11.08 0.96 7.22
CA ASP A 256 12.06 0.69 8.26
C ASP A 256 11.75 1.56 9.49
N TYR A 257 11.47 2.87 9.33
CA TYR A 257 11.10 3.77 10.44
C TYR A 257 9.91 3.23 11.23
N ALA A 258 8.84 2.83 10.54
CA ALA A 258 7.68 2.21 11.15
C ALA A 258 8.05 0.95 11.94
N ALA A 259 8.89 0.07 11.37
CA ALA A 259 9.29 -1.19 11.99
C ALA A 259 10.14 -1.01 13.27
N ARG A 260 11.04 -0.01 13.32
CA ARG A 260 11.87 0.30 14.51
C ARG A 260 11.14 1.11 15.58
N THR A 261 9.92 1.58 15.29
CA THR A 261 9.15 2.44 16.19
C THR A 261 7.87 1.75 16.67
N ASP A 262 6.71 2.24 16.26
CA ASP A 262 5.38 1.80 16.68
C ASP A 262 4.48 1.46 15.49
N GLY A 263 5.07 1.24 14.32
CA GLY A 263 4.38 0.72 13.16
C GLY A 263 3.76 -0.66 13.41
N PRO A 264 2.75 -1.06 12.62
CA PRO A 264 2.14 -2.39 12.75
C PRO A 264 3.20 -3.51 12.65
N ALA A 265 3.25 -4.38 13.66
CA ALA A 265 4.22 -5.47 13.69
C ALA A 265 4.00 -6.44 12.50
N GLY A 266 5.08 -6.73 11.78
CA GLY A 266 5.02 -7.61 10.60
C GLY A 266 4.38 -6.96 9.36
N LEU A 267 4.33 -5.63 9.31
CA LEU A 267 3.89 -4.90 8.12
C LEU A 267 4.71 -5.31 6.88
N ALA A 268 4.02 -5.70 5.83
CA ALA A 268 4.61 -6.11 4.57
C ALA A 268 3.86 -5.48 3.39
N LEU A 269 4.60 -5.16 2.32
CA LEU A 269 4.01 -4.70 1.06
C LEU A 269 3.22 -5.86 0.42
N ALA A 270 1.96 -5.59 0.05
CA ALA A 270 1.17 -6.53 -0.73
C ALA A 270 1.60 -6.52 -2.21
N GLY A 271 1.81 -7.69 -2.78
CA GLY A 271 2.23 -7.83 -4.17
C GLY A 271 1.06 -7.72 -5.16
N GLY A 272 1.26 -6.96 -6.23
CA GLY A 272 0.37 -6.95 -7.39
C GLY A 272 0.73 -8.02 -8.42
N HIS A 273 -0.04 -8.08 -9.51
CA HIS A 273 0.30 -8.88 -10.68
C HIS A 273 1.53 -8.34 -11.41
N ALA A 274 1.97 -9.02 -12.46
CA ALA A 274 3.19 -8.67 -13.19
C ALA A 274 3.21 -7.19 -13.65
N PHE A 275 4.33 -6.53 -13.45
CA PHE A 275 4.54 -5.15 -13.86
C PHE A 275 4.77 -5.03 -15.38
N THR A 276 4.33 -3.91 -15.97
CA THR A 276 4.68 -3.48 -17.32
C THR A 276 4.98 -1.98 -17.35
N ALA A 277 6.11 -1.59 -17.94
CA ALA A 277 6.45 -0.20 -18.21
C ALA A 277 5.74 0.36 -19.46
N ALA A 278 5.07 -0.49 -20.23
CA ALA A 278 4.36 -0.13 -21.45
C ALA A 278 2.94 -0.73 -21.43
N PRO A 279 2.05 -0.24 -20.55
CA PRO A 279 0.69 -0.75 -20.45
C PRO A 279 -0.09 -0.59 -21.76
N PRO A 280 -0.86 -1.61 -22.19
CA PRO A 280 -1.72 -1.50 -23.37
C PRO A 280 -2.73 -0.36 -23.25
N GLY A 281 -2.94 0.38 -24.34
CA GLY A 281 -3.92 1.48 -24.39
C GLY A 281 -3.45 2.81 -23.81
N VAL A 282 -2.22 2.88 -23.29
CA VAL A 282 -1.59 4.13 -22.85
C VAL A 282 -0.74 4.71 -23.99
N ASP A 283 -0.85 6.02 -24.25
CA ASP A 283 -0.02 6.70 -25.26
C ASP A 283 1.46 6.61 -24.82
N PRO A 284 2.36 6.04 -25.64
CA PRO A 284 3.79 5.99 -25.33
C PRO A 284 4.42 7.35 -25.02
N ARG A 285 3.86 8.46 -25.53
CA ARG A 285 4.32 9.82 -25.20
C ARG A 285 4.09 10.19 -23.73
N ALA A 286 3.04 9.65 -23.11
CA ALA A 286 2.77 9.83 -21.69
C ALA A 286 3.75 9.03 -20.81
N LEU A 287 4.51 8.10 -21.41
CA LEU A 287 5.47 7.23 -20.72
C LEU A 287 6.93 7.56 -21.06
N ALA A 288 7.16 8.57 -21.90
CA ALA A 288 8.49 8.93 -22.35
C ALA A 288 9.30 9.50 -21.20
N THR A 289 10.50 8.98 -20.95
CA THR A 289 11.41 9.62 -19.99
C THR A 289 11.77 11.01 -20.53
N PRO A 290 11.55 12.10 -19.77
CA PRO A 290 11.97 13.43 -20.20
C PRO A 290 13.46 13.41 -20.54
N ALA A 291 13.84 14.05 -21.65
CA ALA A 291 15.24 14.40 -21.83
C ALA A 291 15.57 15.38 -20.68
N GLY A 292 16.28 14.90 -19.67
CA GLY A 292 16.70 15.75 -18.56
C GLY A 292 17.46 16.98 -19.09
N PRO A 293 17.58 18.06 -18.31
CA PRO A 293 18.47 19.14 -18.68
C PRO A 293 19.85 18.54 -18.98
N GLY A 294 20.48 18.99 -20.08
CA GLY A 294 21.82 18.54 -20.41
C GLY A 294 22.71 18.75 -19.19
N LEU A 295 23.30 17.67 -18.66
CA LEU A 295 24.25 17.76 -17.57
C LEU A 295 25.46 18.53 -18.11
N GLY A 296 25.49 19.84 -17.81
CA GLY A 296 26.62 20.72 -18.07
C GLY A 296 27.73 20.54 -17.05
#